data_AF-A0A7D8YHU7-F1
#
_entry.id   AF-A0A7D8YHU7-F1
#
_cell.length_a   1.000
_cell.length_b   1.000
_cell.length_c   1.000
_cell.angle_alpha   90.00
_cell.angle_beta   90.00
_cell.angle_gamma   90.00
#
_symmetry.space_group_name_H-M   'P 1'
#
loop_
_entity.id
_entity.type
_entity.pdbx_description
1 polymer ?
#
loop_
_entity_poly.entity_id
_entity_poly.type
_entity_poly.pdbx_seq_one_letter_code
_entity_poly.pdbx_strand_id
1 'polypeptide(L)'
;MTWMGSNEPGSKRPPRLPDSDAMRFAGAGLELGGSAILFAAIGYAIDAQMGNTTLVATALGSVLGFTAGMYRFIRLAMRANRQPGKPPSPQDGPTESDKRV
;
A
#
# COMPACT_ATOMS: atom_id res chain seq x y z
N MET A 1 52.96 -17.05 -18.64
CA MET A 1 51.81 -17.16 -17.71
C MET A 1 51.22 -15.77 -17.52
N THR A 2 50.33 -15.37 -18.41
CA THR A 2 49.59 -14.11 -18.33
C THR A 2 48.15 -14.45 -17.98
N TRP A 3 47.78 -14.14 -16.75
CA TRP A 3 46.40 -14.12 -16.28
C TRP A 3 45.62 -13.12 -17.15
N MET A 4 44.74 -13.63 -18.01
CA MET A 4 43.73 -12.85 -18.69
C MET A 4 42.55 -12.71 -17.72
N GLY A 5 42.52 -11.60 -16.99
CA GLY A 5 41.39 -11.22 -16.15
C GLY A 5 40.12 -11.13 -16.99
N SER A 6 39.15 -11.98 -16.68
CA SER A 6 37.81 -11.97 -17.23
C SER A 6 37.10 -10.67 -16.84
N ASN A 7 37.08 -9.71 -17.75
CA ASN A 7 36.18 -8.56 -17.68
C ASN A 7 34.76 -9.04 -17.99
N GLU A 8 34.02 -9.47 -16.96
CA GLU A 8 32.58 -9.58 -17.06
C GLU A 8 31.99 -8.16 -17.06
N PRO A 9 31.39 -7.68 -18.17
CA PRO A 9 30.68 -6.41 -18.14
C PRO A 9 29.48 -6.60 -17.22
N GLY A 10 29.54 -5.93 -16.08
CA GLY A 10 28.57 -6.03 -14.99
C GLY A 10 27.14 -6.15 -15.51
N SER A 11 26.49 -7.24 -15.10
CA SER A 11 25.06 -7.47 -15.23
C SER A 11 24.32 -6.19 -14.83
N LYS A 12 23.80 -5.48 -15.85
CA LYS A 12 22.87 -4.36 -15.65
C LYS A 12 21.61 -4.96 -15.04
N ARG A 13 21.57 -5.09 -13.71
CA ARG A 13 20.34 -5.43 -13.00
C ARG A 13 19.32 -4.39 -13.45
N PRO A 14 18.21 -4.77 -14.12
CA PRO A 14 17.19 -3.81 -14.46
C PRO A 14 16.76 -3.11 -13.18
N PRO A 15 16.48 -1.78 -13.22
CA PRO A 15 16.03 -1.06 -12.05
C PRO A 15 14.85 -1.82 -11.44
N ARG A 16 14.97 -2.21 -10.17
CA ARG A 16 13.86 -2.81 -9.43
C ARG A 16 12.82 -1.72 -9.28
N LEU A 17 11.87 -1.71 -10.21
CA LEU A 17 10.68 -0.87 -10.19
C LEU A 17 9.94 -1.11 -8.85
N PRO A 18 9.94 -0.14 -7.92
CA PRO A 18 9.23 -0.27 -6.66
C PRO A 18 7.74 0.04 -6.87
N ASP A 19 7.05 -0.74 -7.71
CA ASP A 19 5.82 -0.25 -8.34
C ASP A 19 4.53 -0.85 -7.79
N SER A 20 4.56 -2.00 -7.10
CA SER A 20 3.32 -2.68 -6.71
C SER A 20 2.75 -2.21 -5.37
N ASP A 21 3.57 -2.10 -4.33
CA ASP A 21 3.05 -1.79 -2.99
C ASP A 21 2.70 -0.32 -2.84
N ALA A 22 3.52 0.58 -3.36
CA ALA A 22 3.22 2.01 -3.37
C ALA A 22 1.91 2.31 -4.12
N MET A 23 1.68 1.66 -5.27
CA MET A 23 0.45 1.80 -6.04
C MET A 23 -0.77 1.22 -5.32
N ARG A 24 -0.60 0.12 -4.56
CA ARG A 24 -1.67 -0.44 -3.71
C ARG A 24 -2.04 0.49 -2.56
N PHE A 25 -1.06 1.12 -1.91
CA PHE A 25 -1.31 2.11 -0.86
C PHE A 25 -1.95 3.38 -1.42
N ALA A 26 -1.52 3.85 -2.59
CA ALA A 26 -2.13 4.99 -3.27
C ALA A 26 -3.60 4.72 -3.65
N GLY A 27 -3.89 3.56 -4.25
CA GLY A 27 -5.26 3.15 -4.55
C GLY A 27 -6.13 3.01 -3.29
N ALA A 28 -5.57 2.51 -2.20
CA ALA A 28 -6.27 2.41 -0.92
C ALA A 28 -6.58 3.77 -0.30
N GLY A 29 -5.67 4.73 -0.42
CA GLY A 29 -5.91 6.12 -0.03
C GLY A 29 -7.00 6.77 -0.88
N LEU A 30 -7.05 6.47 -2.18
CA LEU A 30 -8.07 6.97 -3.11
C LEU A 30 -9.45 6.42 -2.76
N GLU A 31 -9.56 5.12 -2.45
CA GLU A 31 -10.82 4.53 -1.97
C GLU A 31 -11.25 5.11 -0.62
N LEU A 32 -10.29 5.38 0.28
CA LEU A 32 -10.58 6.01 1.56
C LEU A 32 -11.11 7.44 1.36
N GLY A 33 -10.38 8.27 0.63
CA GLY A 33 -10.77 9.64 0.34
C GLY A 33 -12.11 9.69 -0.38
N GLY A 34 -12.32 8.82 -1.36
CA GLY A 34 -13.58 8.68 -2.08
C GLY A 34 -14.75 8.30 -1.16
N SER A 35 -14.55 7.36 -0.23
CA SER A 35 -15.59 7.00 0.74
C SER A 35 -15.93 8.14 1.69
N ALA A 36 -14.93 8.86 2.21
CA ALA A 36 -15.14 10.01 3.09
C ALA A 36 -15.90 11.13 2.37
N ILE A 37 -15.52 11.46 1.13
CA ILE A 37 -16.20 12.47 0.31
C ILE A 37 -17.63 12.04 -0.02
N LEU A 38 -17.85 10.76 -0.36
CA LEU A 38 -19.19 10.25 -0.67
C LEU A 38 -20.13 10.36 0.53
N PHE A 39 -19.71 9.91 1.71
CA PHE A 39 -20.52 10.01 2.92
C PHE A 39 -20.72 11.45 3.39
N ALA A 40 -19.70 12.31 3.25
CA ALA A 40 -19.83 13.74 3.52
C ALA A 40 -20.83 14.41 2.55
N ALA A 41 -20.78 14.08 1.26
CA ALA A 41 -21.72 14.59 0.27
C ALA A 41 -23.16 14.13 0.53
N ILE A 42 -23.35 12.88 0.96
CA ILE A 42 -24.66 12.36 1.38
C ILE A 42 -25.16 13.13 2.62
N GLY A 43 -24.30 13.32 3.63
CA GLY A 43 -24.66 14.09 4.83
C GLY A 43 -25.00 15.54 4.52
N TYR A 44 -24.27 16.16 3.59
CA TYR A 44 -24.55 17.52 3.12
C TYR A 44 -25.87 17.62 2.36
N ALA A 45 -26.17 16.64 1.51
CA ALA A 45 -27.46 16.58 0.82
C ALA A 45 -28.63 16.47 1.82
N ILE A 46 -28.47 15.68 2.90
CA ILE A 46 -29.47 15.55 3.96
C ILE A 46 -29.64 16.85 4.75
N ASP A 47 -28.55 17.49 5.16
CA ASP A 47 -28.61 18.80 5.85
C ASP A 47 -29.28 19.87 4.97
N ALA A 48 -28.97 19.88 3.67
CA ALA A 48 -29.57 20.79 2.70
C ALA A 48 -31.08 20.54 2.51
N GLN A 49 -31.51 19.28 2.51
CA GLN A 49 -32.93 18.92 2.37
C GLN A 49 -33.75 19.23 3.63
N MET A 50 -33.14 19.14 4.81
CA MET A 50 -33.80 19.47 6.08
C MET A 50 -33.82 20.98 6.39
N GLY A 51 -33.16 21.81 5.57
CA GLY A 51 -33.07 23.25 5.80
C GLY A 51 -32.28 23.60 7.07
N ASN A 52 -31.49 22.65 7.58
CA ASN A 52 -30.73 22.82 8.80
C ASN A 52 -29.56 23.78 8.53
N THR A 53 -29.53 24.93 9.21
CA THR A 53 -28.38 25.86 9.19
C THR A 53 -27.12 25.26 9.82
N THR A 54 -27.28 24.16 10.56
CA THR A 54 -26.19 23.47 11.25
C THR A 54 -25.87 22.17 10.54
N LEU A 55 -24.62 22.01 10.09
CA LEU A 55 -24.10 20.89 9.28
C LEU A 55 -23.93 19.58 10.09
N VAL A 56 -24.92 19.23 10.92
CA VAL A 56 -24.82 18.12 11.87
C VAL A 56 -24.82 16.77 11.16
N ALA A 57 -25.68 16.57 10.15
CA ALA A 57 -25.71 15.32 9.40
C ALA A 57 -24.45 15.14 8.54
N THR A 58 -23.89 16.23 8.03
CA THR A 58 -22.60 16.25 7.32
C THR A 58 -21.46 15.88 8.25
N ALA A 59 -21.44 16.42 9.47
CA ALA A 59 -20.42 16.09 10.48
C ALA A 59 -20.49 14.60 10.87
N LEU A 60 -21.69 14.09 11.18
CA LEU A 60 -21.87 12.67 11.50
C LEU A 60 -21.55 11.76 10.32
N GLY A 61 -22.02 12.12 9.12
CA GLY A 61 -21.75 11.39 7.89
C GLY A 61 -20.26 11.32 7.56
N SER A 62 -19.55 12.45 7.65
CA SER A 62 -18.10 12.50 7.41
C SER A 62 -17.30 11.71 8.44
N VAL A 63 -17.65 11.77 9.73
CA VAL A 63 -16.98 10.96 10.78
C VAL A 63 -17.19 9.47 10.55
N LEU A 64 -18.42 9.04 10.27
CA LEU A 64 -18.73 7.64 10.00
C LEU A 64 -18.06 7.15 8.71
N GLY A 65 -18.12 7.93 7.64
CA GLY A 65 -17.47 7.62 6.36
C GLY A 65 -15.95 7.53 6.49
N PHE A 66 -15.34 8.48 7.21
CA PHE A 66 -13.90 8.47 7.48
C PHE A 66 -13.49 7.25 8.31
N THR A 67 -14.25 6.93 9.36
CA THR A 67 -13.98 5.77 10.22
C THR A 67 -14.05 4.46 9.44
N ALA A 68 -15.09 4.29 8.60
CA ALA A 68 -15.23 3.12 7.73
C ALA A 68 -14.09 3.02 6.70
N GLY A 69 -13.70 4.13 6.09
CA GLY A 69 -12.56 4.21 5.17
C GLY A 69 -11.25 3.81 5.86
N MET A 70 -10.98 4.37 7.04
CA MET A 70 -9.79 4.06 7.83
C MET A 70 -9.70 2.60 8.24
N TYR A 71 -10.82 1.99 8.67
CA TYR A 71 -10.86 0.56 8.98
C TYR A 71 -10.42 -0.29 7.78
N ARG A 72 -10.90 0.05 6.57
CA ARG A 72 -10.55 -0.68 5.34
C ARG A 72 -9.08 -0.49 4.96
N PHE A 73 -8.57 0.74 5.09
CA PHE A 73 -7.16 1.07 4.82
C PHE A 73 -6.20 0.33 5.76
N ILE A 74 -6.45 0.38 7.08
CA ILE A 74 -5.65 -0.33 8.07
C ILE A 74 -5.68 -1.84 7.81
N ARG A 75 -6.85 -2.40 7.47
CA ARG A 75 -6.97 -3.82 7.14
C ARG A 75 -6.14 -4.21 5.91
N LEU A 76 -6.04 -3.34 4.91
CA LEU A 76 -5.17 -3.58 3.75
C LEU A 76 -3.70 -3.49 4.13
N ALA A 77 -3.31 -2.48 4.91
CA ALA A 77 -1.94 -2.32 5.39
C ALA A 77 -1.47 -3.53 6.23
N MET A 78 -2.32 -4.02 7.13
CA MET A 78 -2.03 -5.23 7.91
C MET A 78 -1.88 -6.49 7.05
N ARG A 79 -2.64 -6.61 5.94
CA ARG A 79 -2.50 -7.73 5.00
C ARG A 79 -1.20 -7.66 4.21
N ALA A 80 -0.77 -6.46 3.81
CA ALA A 80 0.50 -6.25 3.15
C ALA A 80 1.67 -6.64 4.07
N ASN A 81 1.59 -6.29 5.36
CA ASN A 81 2.62 -6.60 6.34
C ASN A 81 2.69 -8.09 6.76
N ARG A 82 1.67 -8.89 6.41
CA ARG A 82 1.57 -10.32 6.75
C ARG A 82 2.15 -11.25 5.70
N GLN A 83 2.76 -10.76 4.62
CA GLN A 83 3.42 -11.65 3.66
C GLN A 83 4.56 -12.40 4.38
N PRO A 84 4.42 -13.72 4.61
CA PRO A 84 5.50 -14.52 5.15
C PRO A 84 6.63 -14.49 4.13
N GLY A 85 7.87 -14.35 4.59
CA GLY A 85 9.06 -14.32 3.75
C GLY A 85 8.94 -15.35 2.63
N LYS A 86 9.12 -14.87 1.40
CA LYS A 86 9.18 -15.72 0.20
C LYS A 86 10.06 -16.94 0.53
N PRO A 87 9.57 -18.19 0.38
CA PRO A 87 10.40 -19.35 0.63
C PRO A 87 11.68 -19.24 -0.21
N PRO A 88 12.83 -19.69 0.33
CA PRO A 88 14.11 -19.59 -0.36
C PRO A 88 13.95 -20.13 -1.78
N SER A 89 14.34 -19.32 -2.75
CA SER A 89 14.21 -19.73 -4.14
C SER A 89 15.22 -20.85 -4.36
N PRO A 90 14.94 -21.90 -5.16
CA PRO A 90 15.91 -22.98 -5.42
C PRO A 90 17.26 -22.52 -6.03
N GLN A 91 17.41 -21.23 -6.34
CA GLN A 91 18.65 -20.60 -6.79
C GLN A 91 19.50 -20.00 -5.66
N ASP A 92 19.00 -19.99 -4.43
CA ASP A 92 19.75 -19.65 -3.22
C ASP A 92 20.55 -20.90 -2.81
N GLY A 93 21.57 -21.25 -3.62
CA GLY A 93 22.56 -22.26 -3.24
C GLY A 93 23.19 -21.90 -1.89
N PRO A 94 23.72 -22.88 -1.13
CA PRO A 94 24.25 -22.65 0.21
C PRO A 94 25.20 -21.47 0.18
N THR A 95 24.82 -20.40 0.89
CA THR A 95 25.64 -19.20 1.02
C THR A 95 26.96 -19.62 1.62
N GLU A 96 28.06 -19.12 1.04
CA GLU A 96 29.44 -19.52 1.38
C GLU A 96 29.78 -19.39 2.89
N SER A 97 28.96 -18.70 3.67
CA SER A 97 29.01 -18.68 5.14
C SER A 97 28.80 -20.05 5.79
N ASP A 98 28.09 -20.96 5.14
CA ASP A 98 27.76 -22.30 5.65
C ASP A 98 28.90 -23.31 5.44
N LYS A 99 29.92 -22.96 4.64
CA LYS A 99 31.10 -23.81 4.41
C LYS A 99 32.28 -23.50 5.32
N ARG A 100 32.13 -22.52 6.23
CA ARG A 100 33.18 -22.07 7.15
C ARG A 100 32.92 -22.45 8.61
N VAL A 101 32.01 -23.39 8.85
CA VAL A 101 31.76 -23.99 10.17
C VAL A 101 32.17 -25.46 10.14
#